data_AF-A0A7S1UTG7-F1
#
_entry.id   AF-A0A7S1UTG7-F1
#
_cell.length_a   1.000
_cell.length_b   1.000
_cell.length_c   1.000
_cell.angle_alpha   90.00
_cell.angle_beta   90.00
_cell.angle_gamma   90.00
#
_symmetry.space_group_name_H-M   'P 1'
#
loop_
_entity.id
_entity.type
_entity.pdbx_description
1 polymer ?
#
loop_
_entity_poly.entity_id
_entity_poly.type
_entity_poly.pdbx_seq_one_letter_code
_entity_poly.pdbx_strand_id
1 'polypeptide(L)'
;MANGALVGHFYGPGSPLNWGKDLEALTKGKGFQVEAKEVTRLAFDFAAHLHATSWMPGEDLTTVSWLRGADWVRGQGREDWEERQSRAASMWNDCKTNGKNDSITMDPLVRDLVEASINKALPESNGWETFQSELKSTPMCLVHGDFHPGNMLLCPENRLVVVDWEMVAIASGPQELGQYVISHATPAFREEVERELVQGYYDTLCKLNQ
;
A
#
# COMPACT_ATOMS: atom_id res chain seq x y z
N MET A 1 16.54 17.44 16.22
CA MET A 1 15.78 16.53 15.35
C MET A 1 15.15 15.48 16.25
N ALA A 2 13.85 15.21 16.11
CA ALA A 2 13.15 14.28 17.00
C ALA A 2 13.80 12.88 16.94
N ASN A 3 13.92 12.22 18.08
CA ASN A 3 14.50 10.88 18.25
C ASN A 3 13.62 9.76 17.65
N GLY A 4 13.10 9.95 16.44
CA GLY A 4 12.25 8.98 15.77
C GLY A 4 13.00 7.72 15.31
N ALA A 5 12.28 6.62 15.19
CA ALA A 5 12.73 5.41 14.52
C ALA A 5 11.83 5.13 13.31
N LEU A 6 12.41 4.67 12.21
CA LEU A 6 11.66 4.22 11.04
C LEU A 6 10.80 3.02 11.42
N VAL A 7 9.50 3.03 11.08
CA VAL A 7 8.56 1.98 11.49
C VAL A 7 8.95 0.61 10.91
N GLY A 8 9.56 0.58 9.73
CA GLY A 8 10.02 -0.67 9.14
C GLY A 8 11.11 -1.40 9.96
N HIS A 9 11.81 -0.72 10.87
CA HIS A 9 12.81 -1.35 11.74
C HIS A 9 12.22 -2.32 12.78
N PHE A 10 10.91 -2.27 13.02
CA PHE A 10 10.24 -3.15 14.01
C PHE A 10 9.84 -4.52 13.44
N TYR A 11 9.96 -4.75 12.12
CA TYR A 11 9.52 -5.99 11.44
C TYR A 11 10.59 -7.10 11.35
N GLY A 12 11.68 -6.98 12.12
CA GLY A 12 12.75 -7.99 12.14
C GLY A 12 13.47 -8.18 10.79
N PRO A 13 14.27 -9.24 10.62
CA PRO A 13 15.13 -9.42 9.45
C PRO A 13 14.38 -9.85 8.17
N GLY A 14 13.11 -10.23 8.26
CA GLY A 14 12.29 -10.58 7.09
C GLY A 14 11.93 -9.38 6.20
N SER A 15 12.00 -8.17 6.77
CA SER A 15 11.80 -6.91 6.06
C SER A 15 13.04 -6.55 5.22
N PRO A 16 12.93 -6.29 3.90
CA PRO A 16 14.07 -5.92 3.05
C PRO A 16 14.82 -4.67 3.54
N LEU A 17 14.09 -3.73 4.15
CA LEU A 17 14.67 -2.54 4.77
C LEU A 17 15.67 -2.87 5.89
N ASN A 18 15.58 -4.05 6.49
CA ASN A 18 16.36 -4.44 7.66
C ASN A 18 17.59 -5.29 7.32
N TRP A 19 17.78 -5.67 6.05
CA TRP A 19 18.90 -6.49 5.63
C TRP A 19 20.25 -5.79 5.88
N GLY A 20 21.15 -6.50 6.57
CA GLY A 20 22.49 -5.99 6.91
C GLY A 20 22.53 -4.90 7.98
N LYS A 21 21.42 -4.63 8.69
CA LYS A 21 21.35 -3.59 9.72
C LYS A 21 21.35 -4.17 11.13
N ASP A 22 21.94 -3.41 12.06
CA ASP A 22 21.81 -3.63 13.49
C ASP A 22 20.51 -2.98 14.00
N LEU A 23 19.43 -3.77 14.06
CA LEU A 23 18.12 -3.29 14.48
C LEU A 23 18.07 -2.87 15.95
N GLU A 24 18.92 -3.48 16.79
CA GLU A 24 19.01 -3.13 18.19
C GLU A 24 19.60 -1.73 18.33
N ALA A 25 20.68 -1.40 17.62
CA ALA A 25 21.23 -0.05 17.60
C ALA A 25 20.24 1.00 17.04
N LEU A 26 19.33 0.59 16.15
CA LEU A 26 18.36 1.49 15.51
C LEU A 26 17.11 1.77 16.36
N THR A 27 16.75 0.85 17.26
CA THR A 27 15.51 0.89 18.05
C THR A 27 15.73 0.96 19.56
N LYS A 28 16.74 0.28 20.11
CA LYS A 28 17.04 0.21 21.55
C LYS A 28 17.63 1.52 22.07
N GLY A 29 17.30 1.86 23.33
CA GLY A 29 17.78 3.08 23.98
C GLY A 29 17.04 4.37 23.57
N LYS A 30 16.08 4.27 22.63
CA LYS A 30 15.22 5.40 22.20
C LYS A 30 13.88 5.47 22.95
N GLY A 31 13.66 4.63 23.95
CA GLY A 31 12.45 4.63 24.77
C GLY A 31 11.23 3.95 24.15
N PHE A 32 11.38 3.32 22.98
CA PHE A 32 10.31 2.55 22.34
C PHE A 32 10.19 1.16 23.00
N GLN A 33 8.99 0.82 23.44
CA GLN A 33 8.61 -0.52 23.92
C GLN A 33 7.41 -0.99 23.11
N VAL A 34 7.56 -1.02 21.79
CA VAL A 34 6.50 -1.41 20.85
C VAL A 34 7.00 -2.50 19.91
N GLU A 35 6.10 -3.45 19.66
CA GLU A 35 6.31 -4.56 18.75
C GLU A 35 5.78 -4.22 17.35
N ALA A 36 6.15 -5.02 16.34
CA ALA A 36 5.64 -4.90 14.97
C ALA A 36 4.11 -4.80 14.91
N LYS A 37 3.41 -5.59 15.73
CA LYS A 37 1.94 -5.57 15.83
C LYS A 37 1.41 -4.20 16.25
N GLU A 38 2.02 -3.58 17.24
CA GLU A 38 1.56 -2.31 17.79
C GLU A 38 1.80 -1.16 16.80
N VAL A 39 2.96 -1.14 16.12
CA VAL A 39 3.19 -0.13 15.07
C VAL A 39 2.30 -0.35 13.84
N THR A 40 1.94 -1.60 13.52
CA THR A 40 0.93 -1.88 12.49
C THR A 40 -0.44 -1.34 12.90
N ARG A 41 -0.83 -1.55 14.16
CA ARG A 41 -2.09 -1.05 14.72
C ARG A 41 -2.17 0.48 14.65
N LEU A 42 -1.10 1.19 15.01
CA LEU A 42 -1.03 2.65 14.90
C LEU A 42 -1.17 3.12 13.45
N ALA A 43 -0.54 2.42 12.50
CA ALA A 43 -0.68 2.74 11.08
C ALA A 43 -2.10 2.49 10.57
N PHE A 44 -2.72 1.38 10.94
CA PHE A 44 -4.09 1.05 10.56
C PHE A 44 -5.10 2.03 11.16
N ASP A 45 -4.89 2.46 12.40
CA ASP A 45 -5.72 3.49 13.03
C ASP A 45 -5.55 4.84 12.33
N PHE A 46 -4.32 5.23 11.99
CA PHE A 46 -4.07 6.42 11.17
C PHE A 46 -4.81 6.35 9.82
N ALA A 47 -4.69 5.22 9.11
CA ALA A 47 -5.36 5.01 7.84
C ALA A 47 -6.89 5.07 8.00
N ALA A 48 -7.47 4.48 9.05
CA ALA A 48 -8.90 4.55 9.32
C ALA A 48 -9.38 6.00 9.47
N HIS A 49 -8.64 6.83 10.23
CA HIS A 49 -8.97 8.25 10.40
C HIS A 49 -8.84 9.03 9.09
N LEU A 50 -7.76 8.81 8.33
CA LEU A 50 -7.57 9.44 7.02
C LEU A 50 -8.70 9.07 6.07
N HIS A 51 -8.96 7.77 5.89
CA HIS A 51 -9.96 7.25 4.95
C HIS A 51 -11.37 7.71 5.33
N ALA A 52 -11.69 7.78 6.63
CA ALA A 52 -12.99 8.25 7.11
C ALA A 52 -13.30 9.69 6.65
N THR A 53 -12.30 10.56 6.47
CA THR A 53 -12.54 11.95 6.04
C THR A 53 -13.18 12.07 4.66
N SER A 54 -13.09 11.01 3.85
CA SER A 54 -13.50 11.01 2.45
C SER A 54 -13.98 9.64 1.99
N TRP A 55 -14.58 8.85 2.89
CA TRP A 55 -15.07 7.51 2.57
C TRP A 55 -16.23 7.59 1.58
N MET A 56 -16.10 6.90 0.44
CA MET A 56 -16.99 7.02 -0.73
C MET A 56 -17.20 8.50 -1.10
N PRO A 57 -16.13 9.20 -1.52
CA PRO A 57 -16.18 10.62 -1.72
C PRO A 57 -17.18 10.93 -2.84
N GLY A 58 -18.01 11.95 -2.62
CA GLY A 58 -18.80 12.55 -3.69
C GLY A 58 -17.89 13.21 -4.74
N GLU A 59 -18.49 13.97 -5.66
CA GLU A 59 -17.77 14.60 -6.78
C GLU A 59 -16.62 15.49 -6.32
N ASP A 60 -16.73 16.13 -5.15
CA ASP A 60 -15.80 17.13 -4.61
C ASP A 60 -14.33 16.68 -4.65
N LEU A 61 -14.01 15.46 -4.20
CA LEU A 61 -12.61 15.00 -4.18
C LEU A 61 -12.07 14.73 -5.58
N THR A 62 -12.92 14.24 -6.48
CA THR A 62 -12.54 13.91 -7.87
C THR A 62 -12.31 15.15 -8.74
N THR A 63 -12.72 16.34 -8.28
CA THR A 63 -12.41 17.60 -8.97
C THR A 63 -10.97 18.08 -8.77
N VAL A 64 -10.26 17.53 -7.78
CA VAL A 64 -8.88 17.90 -7.46
C VAL A 64 -7.93 17.23 -8.45
N SER A 65 -7.56 17.95 -9.51
CA SER A 65 -6.83 17.40 -10.67
C SER A 65 -5.41 16.90 -10.39
N TRP A 66 -4.79 17.31 -9.28
CA TRP A 66 -3.47 16.81 -8.88
C TRP A 66 -3.53 15.51 -8.08
N LEU A 67 -4.71 15.08 -7.61
CA LEU A 67 -4.85 13.78 -6.97
C LEU A 67 -4.73 12.67 -8.01
N ARG A 68 -3.85 11.71 -7.73
CA ARG A 68 -3.71 10.52 -8.58
C ARG A 68 -5.03 9.74 -8.59
N GLY A 69 -5.38 9.19 -9.75
CA GLY A 69 -6.61 8.43 -9.94
C GLY A 69 -7.90 9.26 -10.06
N ALA A 70 -7.86 10.58 -9.87
CA ALA A 70 -9.06 11.44 -9.96
C ALA A 70 -9.74 11.35 -11.34
N ASP A 71 -8.97 11.38 -12.43
CA ASP A 71 -9.51 11.20 -13.78
C ASP A 71 -10.07 9.80 -13.98
N TRP A 72 -9.35 8.78 -13.52
CA TRP A 72 -9.77 7.39 -13.66
C TRP A 72 -11.09 7.09 -12.94
N VAL A 73 -11.28 7.63 -11.74
CA VAL A 73 -12.54 7.50 -10.98
C VAL A 73 -13.72 8.16 -11.72
N ARG A 74 -13.46 9.23 -12.48
CA ARG A 74 -14.46 9.90 -13.33
C ARG A 74 -14.67 9.22 -14.69
N GLY A 75 -14.01 8.08 -14.94
CA GLY A 75 -14.03 7.41 -16.24
C GLY A 75 -13.29 8.18 -17.34
N GLN A 76 -12.35 9.04 -16.96
CA GLN A 76 -11.48 9.82 -17.85
C GLN A 76 -10.05 9.28 -17.83
N GLY A 77 -9.19 9.72 -18.74
CA GLY A 77 -7.77 9.34 -18.74
C GLY A 77 -7.49 7.92 -19.25
N ARG A 78 -8.38 7.35 -20.08
CA ARG A 78 -8.23 6.02 -20.67
C ARG A 78 -6.87 5.84 -21.38
N GLU A 79 -6.50 6.79 -22.24
CA GLU A 79 -5.26 6.69 -23.03
C GLU A 79 -4.01 6.63 -22.13
N ASP A 80 -3.89 7.50 -21.13
CA ASP A 80 -2.78 7.45 -20.14
C ASP A 80 -2.81 6.15 -19.33
N TRP A 81 -3.99 5.67 -18.95
CA TRP A 81 -4.11 4.40 -18.22
C TRP A 81 -3.66 3.21 -19.08
N GLU A 82 -4.12 3.11 -20.33
CA GLU A 82 -3.78 2.03 -21.27
C GLU A 82 -2.30 2.06 -21.63
N GLU A 83 -1.70 3.25 -21.79
CA GLU A 83 -0.26 3.42 -21.98
C GLU A 83 0.53 2.86 -20.78
N ARG A 84 0.10 3.16 -19.56
CA ARG A 84 0.74 2.64 -18.34
C ARG A 84 0.61 1.13 -18.20
N GLN A 85 -0.54 0.54 -18.52
CA GLN A 85 -0.70 -0.92 -18.51
C GLN A 85 0.20 -1.58 -19.56
N SER A 86 0.25 -1.02 -20.76
CA SER A 86 1.11 -1.50 -21.85
C SER A 86 2.59 -1.41 -21.49
N ARG A 87 3.00 -0.33 -20.82
CA ARG A 87 4.37 -0.16 -20.30
C ARG A 87 4.70 -1.21 -19.23
N ALA A 88 3.79 -1.48 -18.29
CA ALA A 88 3.97 -2.52 -17.28
C ALA A 88 4.13 -3.91 -17.92
N ALA A 89 3.32 -4.23 -18.94
CA ALA A 89 3.42 -5.46 -19.71
C ALA A 89 4.76 -5.59 -20.45
N SER A 90 5.24 -4.50 -21.06
CA SER A 90 6.56 -4.47 -21.70
C SER A 90 7.69 -4.75 -20.71
N MET A 91 7.67 -4.07 -19.55
CA MET A 91 8.68 -4.28 -18.50
C MET A 91 8.66 -5.72 -17.98
N TRP A 92 7.47 -6.32 -17.82
CA TRP A 92 7.35 -7.72 -17.44
C TRP A 92 7.93 -8.68 -18.49
N ASN A 93 7.69 -8.41 -19.78
CA ASN A 93 8.28 -9.19 -20.85
C ASN A 93 9.81 -9.07 -20.89
N ASP A 94 10.35 -7.88 -20.62
CA ASP A 94 11.78 -7.67 -20.47
C ASP A 94 12.35 -8.44 -19.26
N CYS A 95 11.65 -8.45 -18.12
CA CYS A 95 12.05 -9.26 -16.96
C CYS A 95 12.10 -10.76 -17.30
N LYS A 96 11.12 -11.28 -18.05
CA LYS A 96 11.08 -12.69 -18.46
C LYS A 96 12.20 -13.07 -19.44
N THR A 97 12.58 -12.15 -20.33
CA THR A 97 13.53 -12.41 -21.43
C THR A 97 14.97 -12.09 -21.07
N ASN A 98 15.17 -10.94 -20.42
CA ASN A 98 16.48 -10.33 -20.15
C ASN A 98 16.84 -10.37 -18.66
N GLY A 99 15.89 -10.63 -17.76
CA GLY A 99 16.09 -10.73 -16.31
C GLY A 99 16.82 -12.00 -15.86
N LYS A 100 17.79 -12.49 -16.65
CA LYS A 100 18.71 -13.55 -16.23
C LYS A 100 19.68 -13.01 -15.19
N ASN A 101 19.20 -12.87 -13.97
CA ASN A 101 20.09 -13.00 -12.82
C ASN A 101 20.03 -14.48 -12.42
N ASP A 102 21.04 -15.26 -12.79
CA ASP A 102 21.12 -16.70 -12.53
C ASP A 102 20.99 -17.08 -11.03
N SER A 103 21.01 -16.09 -10.14
CA SER A 103 20.83 -16.23 -8.70
C SER A 103 19.38 -16.20 -8.19
N ILE A 104 18.39 -15.79 -9.00
CA ILE A 104 16.99 -15.66 -8.57
C ILE A 104 16.07 -16.42 -9.52
N THR A 105 15.51 -17.53 -9.04
CA THR A 105 14.46 -18.27 -9.76
C THR A 105 13.10 -17.82 -9.26
N MET A 106 12.26 -17.27 -10.14
CA MET A 106 10.88 -16.90 -9.78
C MET A 106 10.00 -18.13 -9.70
N ASP A 107 9.18 -18.20 -8.65
CA ASP A 107 8.21 -19.29 -8.48
C ASP A 107 7.21 -19.31 -9.66
N PRO A 108 6.93 -20.48 -10.28
CA PRO A 108 6.02 -20.57 -11.41
C PRO A 108 4.62 -20.02 -11.11
N LEU A 109 4.08 -20.25 -9.90
CA LEU A 109 2.77 -19.73 -9.52
C LEU A 109 2.80 -18.20 -9.46
N VAL A 110 3.85 -17.61 -8.88
CA VAL A 110 4.00 -16.15 -8.83
C VAL A 110 4.07 -15.57 -10.25
N ARG A 111 4.87 -16.18 -11.13
CA ARG A 111 4.97 -15.78 -12.53
C ARG A 111 3.60 -15.82 -13.23
N ASP A 112 2.87 -16.92 -13.07
CA ASP A 112 1.58 -17.12 -13.74
C ASP A 112 0.51 -16.15 -13.20
N LEU A 113 0.54 -15.83 -11.89
CA LEU A 113 -0.32 -14.81 -11.28
C LEU A 113 -0.02 -13.40 -11.80
N VAL A 114 1.25 -13.02 -11.90
CA VAL A 114 1.66 -11.72 -12.46
C VAL A 114 1.22 -11.62 -13.93
N GLU A 115 1.43 -12.67 -14.71
CA GLU A 115 1.03 -12.72 -16.11
C GLU A 115 -0.50 -12.63 -16.27
N ALA A 116 -1.27 -13.36 -15.47
CA ALA A 116 -2.72 -13.25 -15.45
C ALA A 116 -3.20 -11.84 -15.08
N SER A 117 -2.58 -11.21 -14.07
CA SER A 117 -2.91 -9.84 -13.64
C SER A 117 -2.65 -8.81 -14.73
N ILE A 118 -1.49 -8.90 -15.40
CA ILE A 118 -1.13 -7.99 -16.50
C ILE A 118 -2.10 -8.19 -17.67
N ASN A 119 -2.33 -9.43 -18.09
CA ASN A 119 -3.19 -9.72 -19.23
C ASN A 119 -4.63 -9.23 -19.02
N LYS A 120 -5.14 -9.29 -17.79
CA LYS A 120 -6.47 -8.76 -17.44
C LYS A 120 -6.57 -7.23 -17.64
N ALA A 121 -5.47 -6.51 -17.48
CA ALA A 121 -5.44 -5.05 -17.56
C ALA A 121 -5.20 -4.52 -18.99
N LEU A 122 -4.87 -5.37 -19.96
CA LEU A 122 -4.55 -4.94 -21.31
C LEU A 122 -5.78 -4.48 -22.11
N PRO A 123 -5.62 -3.53 -23.07
CA PRO A 123 -6.71 -3.06 -23.92
C PRO A 123 -7.43 -4.18 -24.68
N GLU A 124 -6.69 -5.15 -25.22
CA GLU A 124 -7.22 -6.32 -25.93
C GLU A 124 -8.12 -7.22 -25.06
N SER A 125 -8.03 -7.10 -23.73
CA SER A 125 -8.83 -7.84 -22.75
C SER A 125 -10.02 -7.04 -22.21
N ASN A 126 -10.35 -5.88 -22.80
CA ASN A 126 -11.28 -4.90 -22.21
C ASN A 126 -10.86 -4.47 -20.79
N GLY A 127 -9.55 -4.29 -20.59
CA GLY A 127 -8.98 -3.97 -19.29
C GLY A 127 -9.54 -2.67 -18.71
N TRP A 128 -9.72 -1.64 -19.54
CA TRP A 128 -10.30 -0.37 -19.13
C TRP A 128 -11.74 -0.52 -18.63
N GLU A 129 -12.59 -1.20 -19.39
CA GLU A 129 -13.99 -1.41 -19.03
C GLU A 129 -14.11 -2.24 -17.74
N THR A 130 -13.26 -3.26 -17.58
CA THR A 130 -13.20 -4.07 -16.37
C THR A 130 -12.78 -3.24 -15.17
N PHE A 131 -11.70 -2.45 -15.30
CA PHE A 131 -11.22 -1.54 -14.27
C PHE A 131 -12.28 -0.51 -13.87
N GLN A 132 -12.96 0.11 -14.84
CA GLN A 132 -14.06 1.05 -14.60
C GLN A 132 -15.25 0.40 -13.89
N SER A 133 -15.59 -0.84 -14.23
CA SER A 133 -16.64 -1.59 -13.54
C SER A 133 -16.27 -1.88 -12.09
N GLU A 134 -15.02 -2.26 -11.83
CA GLU A 134 -14.51 -2.54 -10.48
C GLU A 134 -14.51 -1.27 -9.62
N LEU A 135 -14.02 -0.14 -10.15
CA LEU A 135 -14.01 1.15 -9.45
C LEU A 135 -15.41 1.59 -8.99
N LYS A 136 -16.44 1.39 -9.81
CA LYS A 136 -17.82 1.75 -9.45
C LYS A 136 -18.39 0.94 -8.28
N SER A 137 -17.84 -0.24 -8.03
CA SER A 137 -18.27 -1.14 -6.95
C SER A 137 -17.36 -1.12 -5.73
N THR A 138 -16.21 -0.43 -5.82
CA THR A 138 -15.20 -0.39 -4.77
C THR A 138 -15.36 0.90 -3.96
N PRO A 139 -15.46 0.84 -2.62
CA PRO A 139 -15.39 2.03 -1.80
C PRO A 139 -14.04 2.72 -1.98
N MET A 140 -14.08 3.98 -2.43
CA MET A 140 -12.90 4.81 -2.61
C MET A 140 -12.76 5.80 -1.46
N CYS A 141 -11.56 6.33 -1.24
CA CYS A 141 -11.28 7.42 -0.32
C CYS A 141 -9.96 8.11 -0.69
N LEU A 142 -9.62 9.21 -0.02
CA LEU A 142 -8.28 9.76 -0.04
C LEU A 142 -7.33 8.78 0.65
N VAL A 143 -6.22 8.47 0.01
CA VAL A 143 -5.18 7.55 0.50
C VAL A 143 -3.82 8.23 0.44
N HIS A 144 -2.85 7.74 1.22
CA HIS A 144 -1.46 8.16 1.11
C HIS A 144 -0.82 7.77 -0.23
N GLY A 145 -1.18 6.60 -0.77
CA GLY A 145 -0.80 6.10 -2.10
C GLY A 145 0.58 5.46 -2.18
N ASP A 146 1.45 5.68 -1.19
CA ASP A 146 2.66 4.89 -0.95
C ASP A 146 2.80 4.53 0.55
N PHE A 147 1.77 3.89 1.08
CA PHE A 147 1.62 3.65 2.52
C PHE A 147 2.38 2.40 2.95
N HIS A 148 3.63 2.59 3.38
CA HIS A 148 4.44 1.51 3.92
C HIS A 148 5.28 1.97 5.12
N PRO A 149 5.73 1.04 6.00
CA PRO A 149 6.59 1.32 7.15
C PRO A 149 7.86 2.15 6.88
N GLY A 150 8.33 2.22 5.63
CA GLY A 150 9.46 3.07 5.23
C GLY A 150 9.12 4.57 5.13
N ASN A 151 7.84 4.91 5.00
CA ASN A 151 7.34 6.29 4.95
C ASN A 151 6.76 6.75 6.30
N MET A 152 7.20 6.11 7.39
CA MET A 152 6.67 6.40 8.73
C MET A 152 7.76 6.43 9.80
N LEU A 153 7.67 7.44 10.66
CA LEU A 153 8.53 7.59 11.83
C LEU A 153 7.69 7.37 13.09
N LEU A 154 8.12 6.44 13.93
CA LEU A 154 7.65 6.36 15.30
C LEU A 154 8.46 7.34 16.15
N CYS A 155 7.80 8.37 16.64
CA CYS A 155 8.35 9.33 17.60
C CYS A 155 8.04 8.89 19.03
N PRO A 156 8.72 9.48 20.05
CA PRO A 156 8.40 9.27 21.46
C PRO A 156 6.90 9.37 21.77
N GLU A 157 6.48 8.74 22.87
CA GLU A 157 5.06 8.60 23.27
C GLU A 157 4.19 7.90 22.21
N ASN A 158 4.78 7.00 21.43
CA ASN A 158 4.13 6.23 20.36
C ASN A 158 3.43 7.09 19.30
N ARG A 159 3.92 8.32 19.06
CA ARG A 159 3.36 9.19 18.05
C ARG A 159 3.85 8.78 16.67
N LEU A 160 2.93 8.32 15.82
CA LEU A 160 3.21 8.03 14.41
C LEU A 160 3.26 9.33 13.59
N VAL A 161 4.29 9.47 12.75
CA VAL A 161 4.40 10.54 11.77
C VAL A 161 4.51 9.91 10.38
N VAL A 162 3.56 10.20 9.51
CA VAL A 162 3.54 9.75 8.11
C VAL A 162 4.13 10.85 7.24
N VAL A 163 5.08 10.48 6.38
CA VAL A 163 5.82 11.38 5.49
C VAL A 163 5.71 10.90 4.05
N ASP A 164 6.18 11.71 3.11
CA ASP A 164 6.27 11.36 1.69
C ASP A 164 4.91 11.20 0.96
N TRP A 165 4.13 12.29 0.98
CA TRP A 165 2.78 12.35 0.42
C TRP A 165 2.73 12.56 -1.12
N GLU A 166 3.82 12.33 -1.86
CA GLU A 166 3.86 12.60 -3.30
C GLU A 166 2.99 11.64 -4.14
N MET A 167 2.58 10.54 -3.53
CA MET A 167 1.75 9.50 -4.14
C MET A 167 0.27 9.59 -3.75
N VAL A 168 -0.14 10.62 -3.01
CA VAL A 168 -1.52 10.83 -2.56
C VAL A 168 -2.54 10.70 -3.71
N ALA A 169 -3.61 9.96 -3.44
CA ALA A 169 -4.52 9.49 -4.48
C ALA A 169 -5.96 9.34 -3.98
N ILE A 170 -6.89 9.15 -4.92
CA ILE A 170 -8.20 8.56 -4.66
C ILE A 170 -8.08 7.07 -4.97
N ALA A 171 -8.15 6.21 -3.95
CA ALA A 171 -7.99 4.77 -4.11
C ALA A 171 -8.82 3.97 -3.09
N SER A 172 -8.72 2.65 -3.15
CA SER A 172 -9.30 1.73 -2.18
C SER A 172 -8.53 1.77 -0.86
N GLY A 173 -9.21 2.16 0.22
CA GLY A 173 -8.61 2.16 1.57
C GLY A 173 -8.09 0.78 2.01
N PRO A 174 -8.86 -0.33 1.84
CA PRO A 174 -8.37 -1.68 2.13
C PRO A 174 -7.14 -2.09 1.30
N GLN A 175 -7.02 -1.62 0.06
CA GLN A 175 -5.82 -1.88 -0.76
C GLN A 175 -4.58 -1.20 -0.17
N GLU A 176 -4.73 0.01 0.40
CA GLU A 176 -3.65 0.71 1.09
C GLU A 176 -3.14 -0.07 2.32
N LEU A 177 -4.04 -0.72 3.08
CA LEU A 177 -3.65 -1.62 4.17
C LEU A 177 -2.90 -2.86 3.65
N GLY A 178 -3.34 -3.41 2.51
CA GLY A 178 -2.66 -4.50 1.84
C GLY A 178 -1.21 -4.15 1.49
N GLN A 179 -0.99 -2.99 0.87
CA GLN A 179 0.34 -2.46 0.54
C GLN A 179 1.24 -2.35 1.78
N TYR A 180 0.69 -1.83 2.89
CA TYR A 180 1.42 -1.70 4.14
C TYR A 180 1.91 -3.05 4.66
N VAL A 181 1.04 -4.05 4.65
CA VAL A 181 1.35 -5.36 5.22
C VAL A 181 2.34 -6.12 4.34
N ILE A 182 2.14 -6.18 3.01
CA ILE A 182 3.00 -6.98 2.13
C ILE A 182 4.44 -6.45 2.03
N SER A 183 4.68 -5.18 2.34
CA SER A 183 5.98 -4.53 2.14
C SER A 183 7.03 -4.90 3.21
N HIS A 184 6.60 -5.26 4.43
CA HIS A 184 7.54 -5.57 5.52
C HIS A 184 7.14 -6.77 6.40
N ALA A 185 5.88 -7.22 6.39
CA ALA A 185 5.45 -8.35 7.20
C ALA A 185 5.81 -9.70 6.56
N THR A 186 6.21 -10.65 7.40
CA THR A 186 6.35 -12.05 6.98
C THR A 186 4.97 -12.70 6.88
N PRO A 187 4.80 -13.78 6.07
CA PRO A 187 3.53 -14.51 6.01
C PRO A 187 3.03 -15.00 7.38
N ALA A 188 3.94 -15.48 8.25
CA ALA A 188 3.59 -15.94 9.59
C ALA A 188 3.05 -14.80 10.48
N PHE A 189 3.67 -13.61 10.43
CA PHE A 189 3.16 -12.45 11.15
C PHE A 189 1.77 -12.06 10.65
N ARG A 190 1.55 -12.07 9.33
CA ARG A 190 0.25 -11.77 8.72
C ARG A 190 -0.84 -12.71 9.21
N GLU A 191 -0.58 -14.02 9.18
CA GLU A 191 -1.52 -15.03 9.66
C GLU A 191 -1.93 -14.79 11.13
N GLU A 192 -0.99 -14.33 11.96
CA GLU A 192 -1.25 -14.03 13.37
C GLU A 192 -2.13 -12.79 13.57
N VAL A 193 -1.88 -11.69 12.85
CA VAL A 193 -2.44 -10.37 13.22
C VAL A 193 -3.45 -9.77 12.24
N GLU A 194 -3.48 -10.19 10.97
CA GLU A 194 -4.18 -9.47 9.89
C GLU A 194 -5.68 -9.35 10.17
N ARG A 195 -6.32 -10.41 10.67
CA ARG A 195 -7.76 -10.41 10.99
C ARG A 195 -8.12 -9.38 12.07
N GLU A 196 -7.35 -9.35 13.15
CA GLU A 196 -7.58 -8.42 14.27
C GLU A 196 -7.39 -6.98 13.84
N LEU A 197 -6.32 -6.70 13.08
CA LEU A 197 -5.97 -5.35 12.67
C LEU A 197 -6.96 -4.78 11.64
N VAL A 198 -7.37 -5.59 10.65
CA VAL A 198 -8.41 -5.19 9.68
C VAL A 198 -9.75 -4.96 10.37
N GLN A 199 -10.11 -5.77 11.37
CA GLN A 199 -11.33 -5.54 12.15
C GLN A 199 -11.24 -4.21 12.92
N GLY A 200 -10.11 -3.91 13.57
CA GLY A 200 -9.91 -2.64 14.26
C GLY A 200 -10.01 -1.43 13.32
N TYR A 201 -9.42 -1.52 12.13
CA TYR A 201 -9.59 -0.51 11.08
C TYR A 201 -11.07 -0.31 10.72
N TYR A 202 -11.80 -1.40 10.48
CA TYR A 202 -13.21 -1.35 10.11
C TYR A 202 -14.07 -0.74 11.23
N ASP A 203 -13.85 -1.13 12.47
CA ASP A 203 -14.60 -0.63 13.62
C ASP A 203 -14.40 0.88 13.80
N THR A 204 -13.14 1.37 13.67
CA THR A 204 -12.84 2.80 13.68
C THR A 204 -13.51 3.53 12.53
N LEU A 205 -13.43 2.99 11.31
CA LEU A 205 -14.06 3.58 10.12
C LEU A 205 -15.58 3.69 10.29
N CYS A 206 -16.24 2.65 10.79
CA CYS A 206 -17.68 2.67 11.08
C CYS A 206 -18.03 3.69 12.16
N LYS A 207 -17.23 3.79 13.23
CA LYS A 207 -17.46 4.76 14.30
C LYS A 207 -17.38 6.21 13.81
N LEU A 208 -16.46 6.51 12.90
CA LEU A 208 -16.22 7.87 12.40
C LEU A 208 -17.22 8.32 11.31
N ASN A 209 -17.92 7.37 10.67
CA ASN A 209 -18.89 7.64 9.60
C ASN A 209 -20.35 7.36 10.02
N GLN A 210 -20.64 7.41 11.33
CA GLN A 210 -22.01 7.33 11.87
C GLN A 210 -22.77 8.65 11.75
#